data_AF-A0A7V8YWG2-F1
#
_entry.id   AF-A0A7V8YWG2-F1
#
_cell.length_a   1.000
_cell.length_b   1.000
_cell.length_c   1.000
_cell.angle_alpha   90.00
_cell.angle_beta   90.00
_cell.angle_gamma   90.00
#
_symmetry.space_group_name_H-M   'P 1'
#
loop_
_entity.id
_entity.type
_entity.pdbx_description
1 polymer ?
#
loop_
_entity_poly.entity_id
_entity_poly.type
_entity_poly.pdbx_seq_one_letter_code
_entity_poly.pdbx_strand_id
1 'polypeptide(L)'
;GYGYKLKEWQEARIEHQKEKLNISYTGSFNGQKLLYIQAIGIRQRPREIRIDGHPVHMFEFDKDKHRLKIELTKQAKEISLIF
;
A
#
# COMPACT_ATOMS: atom_id res chain seq x y z
N GLY A 1 -2.58 -39.55 -12.19
CA GLY A 1 -1.31 -38.92 -11.78
C GLY A 1 -1.61 -37.88 -10.73
N TYR A 2 -1.00 -38.00 -9.55
CA TYR A 2 -1.14 -37.00 -8.49
C TYR A 2 -0.25 -35.81 -8.83
N GLY A 3 -0.84 -34.75 -9.38
CA GLY A 3 -0.16 -33.49 -9.63
C GLY A 3 -0.01 -32.73 -8.32
N TYR A 4 1.18 -32.75 -7.73
CA TYR A 4 1.54 -31.83 -6.66
C TYR A 4 1.50 -30.41 -7.24
N LYS A 5 0.44 -29.65 -6.92
CA LYS A 5 0.48 -28.19 -7.07
C LYS A 5 1.46 -27.68 -6.03
N LEU A 6 2.71 -27.46 -6.44
CA LEU A 6 3.66 -26.65 -5.69
C LEU A 6 2.97 -25.30 -5.45
N LYS A 7 2.50 -25.08 -4.21
CA LYS A 7 2.09 -23.74 -3.79
C LYS A 7 3.36 -22.92 -3.80
N GLU A 8 3.55 -22.12 -4.85
CA GLU A 8 4.62 -21.15 -4.90
C GLU A 8 4.48 -20.23 -3.69
N TRP A 9 5.59 -19.98 -2.99
CA TRP A 9 5.62 -19.08 -1.85
C TRP A 9 5.21 -17.68 -2.28
N GLN A 10 4.28 -17.08 -1.54
CA GLN A 10 3.80 -15.72 -1.75
C GLN A 10 4.10 -14.92 -0.47
N GLU A 11 4.92 -13.89 -0.58
CA GLU A 11 5.25 -13.00 0.54
C GLU A 11 5.11 -11.54 0.10
N ALA A 12 4.35 -10.77 0.88
CA ALA A 12 4.29 -9.32 0.76
C ALA A 12 4.94 -8.72 2.01
N ARG A 13 6.09 -8.09 1.84
CA ARG A 13 6.80 -7.38 2.91
C ARG A 13 6.45 -5.90 2.85
N ILE A 14 5.93 -5.37 3.95
CA ILE A 14 5.56 -3.97 4.10
C ILE A 14 6.52 -3.33 5.10
N GLU A 15 7.29 -2.35 4.64
CA GLU A 15 8.27 -1.63 5.45
C GLU A 15 7.89 -0.15 5.50
N HIS A 16 7.72 0.37 6.71
CA HIS A 16 7.46 1.78 6.93
C HIS A 16 8.74 2.48 7.42
N GLN A 17 9.17 3.51 6.71
CA GLN A 17 10.33 4.31 7.05
C GLN A 17 10.03 5.78 6.79
N LYS A 18 9.98 6.59 7.87
CA LYS A 18 9.90 8.06 7.84
C LYS A 18 9.12 8.60 6.64
N GLU A 19 7.79 8.50 6.71
CA GLU A 19 6.85 9.04 5.72
C GLU A 19 6.77 8.25 4.40
N LYS A 20 7.60 7.22 4.24
CA LYS A 20 7.51 6.25 3.14
C LYS A 20 7.04 4.89 3.62
N LEU A 21 6.30 4.22 2.75
CA LEU A 21 5.88 2.85 2.90
C LEU A 21 6.28 2.07 1.65
N ASN A 22 7.18 1.12 1.81
CA ASN A 22 7.67 0.24 0.76
C ASN A 22 6.95 -1.10 0.86
N ILE A 23 6.54 -1.64 -0.28
CA ILE A 23 5.90 -2.93 -0.40
C ILE A 23 6.67 -3.76 -1.41
N SER A 24 7.29 -4.83 -0.91
CA SER A 24 8.01 -5.80 -1.73
C SER A 24 7.19 -7.08 -1.84
N TYR A 25 7.04 -7.59 -3.06
CA TYR A 25 6.28 -8.81 -3.35
C TYR A 25 7.23 -9.90 -3.85
N THR A 26 7.13 -11.09 -3.27
CA THR A 26 7.82 -12.31 -3.69
C THR A 26 6.77 -13.33 -4.10
N GLY A 27 6.87 -13.87 -5.32
CA GLY A 27 5.87 -14.79 -5.90
C GLY A 27 4.80 -14.08 -6.75
N SER A 28 3.88 -14.86 -7.32
CA SER A 28 2.81 -14.34 -8.19
C SER A 28 1.56 -13.99 -7.40
N PHE A 29 1.17 -12.72 -7.38
CA PHE A 29 -0.07 -12.24 -6.74
C PHE A 29 -1.24 -12.10 -7.73
N ASN A 30 -1.21 -12.85 -8.85
CA ASN A 30 -2.28 -12.80 -9.84
C ASN A 30 -3.65 -13.12 -9.22
N GLY A 31 -4.60 -12.19 -9.35
CA GLY A 31 -5.94 -12.30 -8.77
C GLY A 31 -6.10 -11.70 -7.37
N GLN A 32 -5.02 -11.33 -6.68
CA GLN A 32 -5.06 -10.62 -5.40
C GLN A 32 -4.74 -9.14 -5.62
N LYS A 33 -5.80 -8.33 -5.72
CA LYS A 33 -5.68 -6.87 -5.84
C LYS A 33 -5.75 -6.23 -4.45
N LEU A 34 -4.74 -5.44 -4.12
CA LEU A 34 -4.82 -4.50 -3.01
C LEU A 34 -5.70 -3.33 -3.44
N LEU A 35 -6.78 -3.09 -2.71
CA LEU A 35 -7.78 -2.07 -3.06
C LEU A 35 -7.52 -0.74 -2.36
N TYR A 36 -7.06 -0.78 -1.12
CA TYR A 36 -6.75 0.41 -0.34
C TYR A 36 -5.71 0.11 0.72
N ILE A 37 -5.05 1.16 1.18
CA ILE A 37 -4.20 1.16 2.36
C ILE A 37 -4.77 2.18 3.35
N GLN A 38 -4.79 1.79 4.63
CA GLN A 38 -5.22 2.66 5.70
C GLN A 38 -4.10 2.84 6.72
N ALA A 39 -3.55 4.04 6.80
CA ALA A 39 -2.60 4.43 7.83
C ALA A 39 -3.36 4.98 9.05
N ILE A 40 -2.97 4.56 10.25
CA ILE A 40 -3.57 4.98 11.51
C ILE A 40 -2.51 5.73 12.33
N GLY A 41 -2.91 6.81 13.01
CA GLY A 41 -2.01 7.64 13.81
C GLY A 41 -1.35 8.78 13.03
N ILE A 42 -1.86 9.11 11.84
CA ILE A 42 -1.39 10.23 11.05
C ILE A 42 -1.91 11.53 11.69
N ARG A 43 -0.99 12.34 12.25
CA ARG A 43 -1.31 13.55 13.04
C ARG A 43 -1.81 14.72 12.20
N GLN A 44 -1.34 14.83 10.96
CA GLN A 44 -1.65 15.94 10.08
C GLN A 44 -1.99 15.44 8.69
N ARG A 45 -2.85 16.17 7.97
CA ARG A 45 -3.19 15.82 6.59
C ARG A 45 -1.94 15.98 5.72
N PRO A 46 -1.53 14.95 4.94
CA PRO A 46 -0.46 15.10 3.96
C PRO A 46 -0.85 16.16 2.91
N ARG A 47 0.11 16.98 2.49
CA ARG A 47 -0.05 17.91 1.36
C ARG A 47 -0.18 17.15 0.05
N GLU A 48 0.60 16.08 -0.08
CA GLU A 48 0.64 15.24 -1.27
C GLU A 48 0.90 13.79 -0.88
N ILE A 49 0.33 12.87 -1.65
CA ILE A 49 0.59 11.43 -1.55
C ILE A 49 1.06 10.97 -2.91
N ARG A 50 2.18 10.26 -2.97
CA ARG A 50 2.70 9.64 -4.20
C ARG A 50 2.65 8.14 -4.10
N ILE A 51 2.16 7.48 -5.14
CA ILE A 51 2.25 6.04 -5.33
C ILE A 51 3.15 5.75 -6.51
N ASP A 52 4.23 5.01 -6.29
CA ASP A 52 5.26 4.70 -7.29
C ASP A 52 5.75 5.97 -8.02
N GLY A 53 5.92 7.07 -7.27
CA GLY A 53 6.32 8.39 -7.80
C GLY A 53 5.19 9.23 -8.41
N HIS A 54 3.98 8.71 -8.61
CA HIS A 54 2.86 9.45 -9.19
C HIS A 54 1.94 10.04 -8.11
N PRO A 55 1.54 11.31 -8.20
CA PRO A 55 0.64 11.93 -7.23
C PRO A 55 -0.75 11.27 -7.28
N VAL A 56 -1.34 11.09 -6.10
CA VAL A 56 -2.69 10.56 -5.92
C VAL A 56 -3.60 11.68 -5.44
N HIS A 57 -4.66 11.91 -6.20
CA HIS A 57 -5.63 12.97 -5.89
C HIS A 57 -6.79 12.49 -5.01
N MET A 58 -7.06 11.18 -4.97
CA MET A 58 -8.15 10.59 -4.19
C MET A 58 -7.61 9.90 -2.94
N PHE A 59 -7.63 10.62 -1.83
CA PHE A 59 -7.36 10.07 -0.49
C PHE A 59 -8.29 10.71 0.54
N GLU A 60 -8.66 9.92 1.54
CA GLU A 60 -9.55 10.34 2.62
C GLU A 60 -8.74 10.50 3.91
N PHE A 61 -8.87 11.66 4.55
CA PHE A 61 -8.23 11.92 5.85
C PHE A 61 -9.30 12.24 6.89
N ASP A 62 -9.46 11.33 7.86
CA ASP A 62 -10.31 11.49 9.04
C ASP A 62 -9.44 12.03 10.18
N LYS A 63 -9.59 13.33 10.49
CA LYS A 63 -8.82 14.03 11.51
C LYS A 63 -9.14 13.55 12.92
N ASP A 64 -10.41 13.24 13.21
CA ASP A 64 -10.85 12.79 14.53
C ASP A 64 -10.25 11.43 14.88
N LYS A 65 -10.23 10.51 13.90
CA LYS A 65 -9.66 9.17 14.08
C LYS A 65 -8.17 9.07 13.75
N HIS A 66 -7.54 10.15 13.30
CA HIS A 66 -6.15 10.16 12.83
C HIS A 66 -5.89 9.10 11.75
N ARG A 67 -6.83 8.95 10.81
CA ARG A 67 -6.81 7.91 9.78
C ARG A 67 -6.64 8.51 8.40
N LEU A 68 -5.76 7.90 7.61
CA LEU A 68 -5.56 8.21 6.22
C LEU A 68 -5.85 6.97 5.38
N LYS A 69 -6.86 7.04 4.51
CA LYS A 69 -7.19 5.97 3.57
C LYS A 69 -6.78 6.41 2.16
N ILE A 70 -6.02 5.55 1.50
CA ILE A 70 -5.49 5.76 0.15
C ILE A 70 -6.02 4.61 -0.71
N GLU A 71 -6.74 4.94 -1.79
CA GLU A 71 -7.21 3.94 -2.73
C GLU A 71 -6.08 3.55 -3.70
N LEU A 72 -5.94 2.25 -3.93
CA LEU A 72 -4.95 1.66 -4.81
C LEU A 72 -5.63 1.17 -6.08
N THR A 73 -5.29 1.79 -7.21
CA THR A 73 -5.77 1.35 -8.53
C THR A 73 -4.91 0.23 -9.13
N LYS A 74 -3.67 0.09 -8.65
CA LYS A 74 -2.66 -0.86 -9.10
C LYS A 74 -1.84 -1.38 -7.91
N GLN A 75 -1.09 -2.47 -8.12
CA GLN A 75 -0.13 -2.96 -7.13
C GLN A 75 0.95 -1.90 -6.89
N ALA A 76 0.83 -1.19 -5.76
CA ALA A 76 1.79 -0.20 -5.31
C ALA A 76 3.04 -0.88 -4.74
N LYS A 77 4.21 -0.36 -5.10
CA LYS A 77 5.51 -0.77 -4.53
C LYS A 77 6.04 0.28 -3.56
N GLU A 78 5.82 1.56 -3.85
CA GLU A 78 6.21 2.66 -2.96
C GLU A 78 5.04 3.59 -2.74
N ILE A 79 4.83 4.00 -1.49
CA ILE A 79 3.89 5.05 -1.11
C ILE A 79 4.66 6.09 -0.29
N SER A 80 4.70 7.32 -0.78
CA SER A 80 5.31 8.44 -0.08
C SER A 80 4.24 9.41 0.39
N LEU A 81 4.26 9.74 1.67
CA LEU A 81 3.47 10.79 2.28
C LEU A 81 4.34 12.06 2.34
N ILE A 82 3.83 13.17 1.84
CA ILE A 82 4.51 14.47 1.87
C ILE A 82 3.67 15.41 2.73
N PHE A 83 4.26 15.95 3.79
CA PHE A 83 3.60 16.74 4.82
C PHE A 83 3.81 18.26 4.70
#